data_AF-A0A972XEL8-F1
#
_entry.id   AF-A0A972XEL8-F1
#
_cell.length_a   1.000
_cell.length_b   1.000
_cell.length_c   1.000
_cell.angle_alpha   90.00
_cell.angle_beta   90.00
_cell.angle_gamma   90.00
#
_symmetry.space_group_name_H-M   'P 1'
#
loop_
_entity.id
_entity.type
_entity.pdbx_description
1 polymer ?
#
loop_
_entity_poly.entity_id
_entity_poly.type
_entity_poly.pdbx_seq_one_letter_code
_entity_poly.pdbx_strand_id
1 'polypeptide(L)'
;WEEFMSPMGLSRYRLAKEIGVPANRINEIVRCKRSVTADTDLRLCRFFGLSDGYWLRAQAAYDIEIARRQLAPELAKITPWAGTAA
;
A
#
# COMPACT_ATOMS: atom_id res chain seq x y z
N TRP A 1 -8.97 -6.04 -0.54
CA TRP A 1 -9.70 -5.08 0.34
C TRP A 1 -11.08 -5.57 0.73
N GLU A 2 -11.95 -5.90 -0.23
CA GLU A 2 -13.33 -6.35 0.06
C GLU A 2 -13.34 -7.65 0.88
N GLU A 3 -12.46 -8.59 0.53
CA GLU A 3 -12.20 -9.83 1.29
C GLU A 3 -11.67 -9.58 2.71
N PHE A 4 -11.02 -8.44 2.97
CA PHE A 4 -10.52 -8.07 4.30
C PHE A 4 -11.62 -7.43 5.16
N MET A 5 -12.50 -6.66 4.52
CA MET A 5 -13.57 -5.92 5.19
C MET A 5 -14.82 -6.78 5.44
N SER A 6 -15.12 -7.72 4.54
CA SER A 6 -16.32 -8.57 4.59
C SER A 6 -16.39 -9.42 5.87
N PRO A 7 -15.31 -10.10 6.32
CA PRO A 7 -15.32 -10.88 7.57
C PRO A 7 -15.59 -10.01 8.82
N MET A 8 -15.30 -8.71 8.75
CA MET A 8 -15.50 -7.77 9.85
C MET A 8 -16.86 -7.04 9.77
N GLY A 9 -17.69 -7.33 8.76
CA GLY A 9 -18.94 -6.61 8.52
C GLY A 9 -18.74 -5.11 8.27
N LEU A 10 -17.58 -4.71 7.76
CA LEU A 10 -17.25 -3.31 7.50
C LEU A 10 -17.62 -2.90 6.08
N SER A 11 -18.42 -1.84 5.95
CA SER A 11 -18.63 -1.18 4.66
C SER A 11 -17.50 -0.17 4.38
N ARG A 12 -17.25 0.12 3.10
CA ARG A 12 -16.26 1.15 2.66
C ARG A 12 -16.54 2.51 3.29
N TYR A 13 -17.84 2.86 3.39
CA TYR A 13 -18.30 4.08 4.04
C TYR A 13 -18.00 4.08 5.54
N ARG A 14 -18.29 2.97 6.24
CA ARG A 14 -18.00 2.85 7.67
C ARG A 14 -16.51 2.98 7.92
N LEU A 15 -15.68 2.24 7.18
CA LEU A 15 -14.22 2.35 7.31
C LEU A 15 -13.73 3.79 7.12
N ALA A 16 -14.19 4.48 6.08
CA ALA A 16 -13.80 5.87 5.83
C ALA A 16 -14.17 6.80 7.00
N LYS A 17 -15.36 6.63 7.57
CA LYS A 17 -15.83 7.39 8.74
C LYS A 17 -14.97 7.11 9.98
N GLU A 18 -14.70 5.84 10.28
CA GLU A 18 -13.92 5.45 11.46
C GLU A 18 -12.47 5.95 11.40
N ILE A 19 -11.86 5.97 10.22
CA ILE A 19 -10.48 6.45 10.05
C ILE A 19 -10.38 7.95 9.73
N GLY A 20 -11.51 8.66 9.71
CA GLY A 20 -11.59 10.10 9.54
C GLY A 20 -11.14 10.61 8.16
N VAL A 21 -11.53 9.93 7.08
CA VAL A 21 -11.21 10.34 5.69
C VAL A 21 -12.45 10.38 4.80
N PRO A 22 -12.45 11.12 3.69
CA PRO A 22 -13.55 11.09 2.73
C PRO A 22 -13.79 9.69 2.17
N ALA A 23 -15.05 9.26 2.04
CA ALA A 23 -15.41 7.95 1.51
C ALA A 23 -14.83 7.67 0.10
N ASN A 24 -14.67 8.73 -0.72
CA ASN A 24 -14.05 8.59 -2.03
C ASN A 24 -12.60 8.08 -1.95
N ARG A 25 -11.85 8.43 -0.90
CA ARG A 25 -10.48 7.93 -0.69
C ARG A 25 -10.44 6.41 -0.58
N ILE A 26 -11.30 5.83 0.27
CA ILE A 26 -11.39 4.37 0.44
C ILE A 26 -11.90 3.72 -0.85
N ASN A 27 -12.90 4.30 -1.50
CA ASN A 27 -13.39 3.77 -2.77
C ASN A 27 -12.31 3.71 -3.86
N GLU A 28 -11.48 4.74 -3.98
CA GLU A 28 -10.39 4.76 -4.95
C GLU A 28 -9.29 3.75 -4.60
N ILE A 29 -8.94 3.59 -3.32
CA ILE A 29 -7.97 2.58 -2.86
C ILE A 29 -8.48 1.17 -3.16
N VAL A 30 -9.74 0.87 -2.82
CA VAL A 30 -10.35 -0.45 -3.09
C VAL A 30 -10.37 -0.75 -4.59
N ARG A 31 -10.55 0.26 -5.44
CA ARG A 31 -10.53 0.15 -6.91
C ARG A 31 -9.13 0.27 -7.51
N CYS A 32 -8.08 0.30 -6.70
CA CYS A 32 -6.69 0.45 -7.13
C CYS A 32 -6.44 1.71 -7.99
N LYS A 33 -7.24 2.77 -7.79
CA LYS A 33 -7.10 4.08 -8.46
C LYS A 33 -6.27 5.08 -7.65
N ARG A 34 -6.01 4.77 -6.38
CA ARG A 34 -5.22 5.58 -5.46
C ARG A 34 -4.32 4.65 -4.65
N SER A 35 -3.04 4.98 -4.57
CA SER A 35 -2.08 4.28 -3.73
C SER A 35 -2.28 4.62 -2.25
N VAL A 36 -1.89 3.70 -1.37
CA VAL A 36 -1.82 3.96 0.08
C VAL A 36 -0.65 4.90 0.37
N THR A 37 -0.93 6.03 1.02
CA THR A 37 0.09 6.99 1.51
C THR A 37 0.43 6.72 2.98
N ALA A 38 1.49 7.34 3.50
CA ALA A 38 1.84 7.26 4.92
C ALA A 38 0.68 7.73 5.85
N ASP A 39 0.00 8.84 5.52
CA ASP A 39 -1.20 9.28 6.26
C ASP A 39 -2.30 8.22 6.28
N THR A 40 -2.53 7.55 5.14
CA THR A 40 -3.56 6.52 5.05
C THR A 40 -3.15 5.25 5.80
N ASP A 41 -1.87 4.88 5.74
CA ASP A 41 -1.30 3.76 6.48
C ASP A 41 -1.50 3.95 7.98
N LEU A 42 -1.05 5.06 8.56
CA LEU A 42 -1.16 5.32 10.00
C LEU A 42 -2.61 5.26 10.49
N ARG A 43 -3.54 5.80 9.70
CA ARG A 43 -4.98 5.77 9.99
C ARG A 43 -5.54 4.35 9.99
N LEU A 44 -5.21 3.55 8.98
CA LEU A 44 -5.65 2.16 8.88
C LEU A 44 -5.00 1.30 9.97
N CYS A 45 -3.70 1.47 10.21
CA CYS A 45 -2.96 0.74 11.25
C CYS A 45 -3.53 1.04 12.63
N ARG A 46 -3.82 2.30 12.94
CA ARG A 46 -4.47 2.69 14.20
C ARG A 46 -5.84 2.05 14.37
N PHE A 47 -6.65 2.02 13.31
CA PHE A 47 -8.00 1.45 13.35
C PHE A 47 -8.00 -0.08 13.49
N PHE A 48 -7.10 -0.77 12.79
CA PHE A 48 -7.02 -2.24 12.79
C PHE A 48 -6.08 -2.82 13.85
N GLY A 49 -5.41 -1.98 14.66
CA GLY A 49 -4.45 -2.44 15.67
C GLY A 49 -3.20 -3.08 15.07
N LEU A 50 -2.76 -2.61 13.90
CA LEU A 50 -1.59 -3.10 13.19
C LEU A 50 -0.36 -2.21 13.45
N SER A 51 0.82 -2.76 13.20
CA SER A 51 2.08 -2.00 13.24
C SER A 51 2.13 -0.94 12.13
N ASP A 52 2.70 0.23 12.43
CA ASP A 52 2.96 1.27 11.43
C ASP A 52 3.71 0.72 10.19
N GLY A 53 3.33 1.24 9.03
CA GLY A 53 3.85 0.86 7.72
C GLY A 53 3.30 -0.46 7.18
N TYR A 54 2.36 -1.14 7.85
CA TYR A 54 1.82 -2.42 7.37
C TYR A 54 1.28 -2.32 5.95
N TRP A 55 0.42 -1.34 5.68
CA TRP A 55 -0.21 -1.15 4.36
C TRP A 55 0.75 -0.51 3.38
N LEU A 56 1.61 0.40 3.85
CA LEU A 56 2.61 1.06 3.01
C LEU A 56 3.64 0.06 2.47
N ARG A 57 4.04 -0.95 3.26
CA ARG A 57 4.90 -2.05 2.80
C ARG A 57 4.23 -2.87 1.71
N ALA A 58 2.93 -3.16 1.84
CA ALA A 58 2.17 -3.86 0.80
C ALA A 58 2.08 -3.04 -0.49
N GLN A 59 1.85 -1.73 -0.38
CA GLN A 59 1.88 -0.81 -1.52
C GLN A 59 3.26 -0.81 -2.20
N ALA A 60 4.34 -0.66 -1.43
CA ALA A 60 5.70 -0.68 -1.95
C ALA A 60 6.04 -2.01 -2.63
N ALA A 61 5.63 -3.14 -2.07
CA ALA A 61 5.85 -4.44 -2.69
C ALA A 61 5.17 -4.56 -4.06
N TYR A 62 3.93 -4.08 -4.19
CA TYR A 62 3.22 -4.02 -5.47
C TYR A 62 3.93 -3.08 -6.46
N ASP A 63 4.29 -1.87 -6.03
CA ASP A 63 4.95 -0.89 -6.89
C ASP A 63 6.32 -1.40 -7.38
N ILE A 64 7.10 -2.06 -6.51
CA ILE A 64 8.36 -2.71 -6.87
C ILE A 64 8.15 -3.82 -7.89
N GLU A 65 7.13 -4.65 -7.74
CA GLU A 65 6.86 -5.74 -8.69
C GLU A 65 6.48 -5.21 -10.07
N ILE A 66 5.63 -4.17 -10.13
CA ILE A 66 5.28 -3.50 -11.39
C ILE A 66 6.52 -2.86 -12.02
N ALA A 67 7.29 -2.09 -11.25
CA ALA A 67 8.51 -1.44 -11.73
C ALA A 67 9.55 -2.45 -12.21
N ARG A 68 9.73 -3.56 -11.49
CA ARG A 68 10.63 -4.65 -11.87
C ARG A 68 10.29 -5.24 -13.24
N ARG A 69 9.00 -5.46 -13.53
CA ARG A 69 8.55 -5.97 -14.82
C ARG A 69 8.78 -4.98 -15.95
N GLN A 70 8.51 -3.70 -15.69
CA GLN A 70 8.66 -2.63 -16.68
C GLN A 70 10.13 -2.33 -16.99
N LEU A 71 10.99 -2.38 -15.97
CA LEU A 71 12.41 -2.02 -16.07
C LEU A 71 13.32 -3.23 -16.26
N ALA A 72 12.78 -4.42 -16.53
CA ALA A 72 13.56 -5.66 -16.62
C ALA A 72 14.79 -5.55 -17.56
N PRO A 73 14.67 -5.04 -18.81
CA PRO A 73 15.82 -4.95 -19.71
C PRO A 73 16.82 -3.85 -19.31
N GLU A 74 16.37 -2.79 -18.66
CA GLU A 74 17.23 -1.72 -18.13
C GLU A 74 18.03 -2.21 -16.92
N LEU A 75 17.36 -2.88 -15.98
CA LEU A 75 17.98 -3.45 -14.79
C LEU A 75 19.07 -4.47 -15.14
N ALA A 76 18.86 -5.28 -16.19
CA ALA A 76 19.84 -6.26 -16.66
C ALA A 76 21.17 -5.63 -17.17
N LYS A 77 21.16 -4.35 -17.52
CA LYS A 77 22.35 -3.61 -17.99
C LYS A 77 23.14 -2.98 -16.84
N ILE A 78 22.59 -2.96 -15.63
CA ILE A 78 23.23 -2.33 -14.48
C ILE A 78 24.24 -3.31 -13.89
N THR A 79 25.51 -2.91 -13.87
CA THR A 79 26.56 -3.67 -13.19
C THR A 79 26.56 -3.29 -11.70
N PRO A 80 26.38 -4.24 -10.77
CA PRO A 80 26.45 -3.96 -9.34
C PRO A 80 27.81 -3.40 -8.95
N TRP A 81 27.80 -2.41 -8.05
CA TRP A 81 29.04 -1.89 -7.49
C TRP A 81 29.71 -2.95 -6.61
N ALA A 82 30.96 -3.29 -6.92
CA ALA A 82 31.73 -4.34 -6.25
C ALA A 82 32.64 -3.82 -5.11
N GLY A 83 32.48 -2.56 -4.70
CA GLY A 83 33.33 -1.98 -3.66
C GLY A 83 33.06 -2.55 -2.28
N THR A 84 34.11 -2.80 -1.51
CA THR A 84 34.03 -3.13 -0.09
C THR A 84 33.59 -1.90 0.70
N ALA A 85 32.51 -2.03 1.47
CA ALA A 85 32.23 -1.10 2.57
C ALA A 85 33.45 -1.16 3.52
N ALA A 86 34.15 -0.03 3.64
CA ALA A 86 35.26 0.14 4.57
C ALA A 86 34.78 0.15 6.02
#